data_AF-Q2UF92-F1
#
_entry.id   AF-Q2UF92-F1
#
_cell.length_a   1.000
_cell.length_b   1.000
_cell.length_c   1.000
_cell.angle_alpha   90.00
_cell.angle_beta   90.00
_cell.angle_gamma   90.00
#
_symmetry.space_group_name_H-M   'P 1'
#
loop_
_entity.id
_entity.type
_entity.pdbx_description
1 polymer ?
#
loop_
_entity_poly.entity_id
_entity_poly.type
_entity_poly.pdbx_seq_one_letter_code
_entity_poly.pdbx_strand_id
1 'polypeptide(L)'
;MKLLSVSATYLAIPMALLVSAQRETVTQVGCYTDSANFQNKGSYTYQSPGYCAKLCGKAKTPYMALHDGTECWCGTSLPDKSSLQSDDKCNTSCSGWPDDKCGSDKAWSVYQLPAYTKEASETESASISISLASATPGSNSTASATKSGSVSQSASSAGATPTTSTSAATRRFKPPFFL
;
A
#
# COMPACT_ATOMS: atom_id res chain seq x y z
N MET A 1 -55.99 30.68 9.60
CA MET A 1 -56.82 30.03 10.65
C MET A 1 -57.33 28.73 10.03
N LYS A 2 -57.03 27.48 10.40
CA LYS A 2 -56.48 26.74 11.57
C LYS A 2 -55.73 25.50 11.00
N LEU A 3 -54.47 25.20 11.36
CA LEU A 3 -53.99 24.38 12.51
C LEU A 3 -54.42 22.89 12.44
N LEU A 4 -53.51 21.98 12.05
CA LEU A 4 -52.77 20.96 12.87
C LEU A 4 -53.55 19.63 13.10
N SER A 5 -53.03 18.49 12.63
CA SER A 5 -52.25 17.44 13.38
C SER A 5 -53.16 16.54 14.24
N VAL A 6 -53.13 15.20 14.22
CA VAL A 6 -52.11 14.24 14.74
C VAL A 6 -52.46 12.84 14.14
N SER A 7 -51.58 12.15 13.41
CA SER A 7 -50.65 11.06 13.83
C SER A 7 -51.29 9.83 14.52
N ALA A 8 -51.17 8.65 13.87
CA ALA A 8 -51.08 7.33 14.52
C ALA A 8 -50.55 6.31 13.49
N THR A 9 -49.24 6.26 13.20
CA THR A 9 -48.28 5.31 13.79
C THR A 9 -48.84 3.89 13.97
N TYR A 10 -48.58 2.98 13.01
CA TYR A 10 -48.13 1.58 13.23
C TYR A 10 -48.12 0.77 11.92
N LEU A 11 -47.08 0.99 11.10
CA LEU A 11 -46.44 -0.09 10.35
C LEU A 11 -44.95 0.02 10.64
N ALA A 12 -44.60 -0.26 11.90
CA ALA A 12 -43.23 -0.39 12.38
C ALA A 12 -42.89 -1.88 12.45
N ILE A 13 -41.88 -2.29 11.68
CA ILE A 13 -40.89 -3.37 11.89
C ILE A 13 -40.01 -3.37 10.61
N PRO A 14 -38.68 -3.47 10.72
CA PRO A 14 -37.81 -2.33 10.54
C PRO A 14 -37.10 -2.33 9.19
N MET A 15 -37.02 -1.17 8.55
CA MET A 15 -36.04 -0.91 7.48
C MET A 15 -34.64 -0.67 8.09
N ALA A 16 -34.24 -1.54 9.02
CA ALA A 16 -32.93 -1.54 9.67
C ALA A 16 -32.22 -2.86 9.35
N LEU A 17 -32.06 -3.13 8.05
CA LEU A 17 -30.99 -3.97 7.52
C LEU A 17 -30.43 -3.27 6.28
N LEU A 18 -30.04 -2.00 6.43
CA LEU A 18 -28.85 -1.56 5.72
C LEU A 18 -27.70 -2.34 6.35
N VAL A 19 -27.52 -3.59 5.91
CA VAL A 19 -26.23 -4.26 6.06
C VAL A 19 -25.27 -3.32 5.37
N SER A 20 -24.55 -2.55 6.15
CA SER A 20 -23.36 -1.89 5.68
C SER A 20 -22.43 -3.03 5.29
N ALA A 21 -22.54 -3.49 4.04
CA ALA A 21 -21.50 -4.22 3.38
C ALA A 21 -20.36 -3.20 3.25
N GLN A 22 -19.61 -3.05 4.34
CA GLN A 22 -18.38 -2.28 4.37
C GLN A 22 -17.45 -3.06 3.46
N ARG A 23 -17.50 -2.74 2.16
CA ARG A 23 -16.55 -3.26 1.20
C ARG A 23 -15.25 -2.59 1.61
N GLU A 24 -14.43 -3.35 2.32
CA GLU A 24 -13.09 -2.95 2.70
C GLU A 24 -12.30 -2.74 1.40
N THR A 25 -12.29 -1.49 0.93
CA THR A 25 -11.59 -1.09 -0.28
C THR A 25 -10.11 -1.04 0.02
N VAL A 26 -9.32 -1.73 -0.79
CA VAL A 26 -7.86 -1.56 -0.79
C VAL A 26 -7.51 -0.20 -1.38
N THR A 27 -6.58 0.50 -0.74
CA THR A 27 -6.14 1.82 -1.20
C THR A 27 -4.80 1.67 -1.91
N GLN A 28 -4.70 2.13 -3.15
CA GLN A 28 -3.44 2.15 -3.86
C GLN A 28 -2.51 3.19 -3.23
N VAL A 29 -1.28 2.78 -2.94
CA VAL A 29 -0.25 3.62 -2.33
C VAL A 29 0.69 4.19 -3.38
N GLY A 30 1.03 3.39 -4.39
CA GLY A 30 1.86 3.85 -5.51
C GLY A 30 2.41 2.71 -6.37
N CYS A 31 3.17 3.11 -7.39
CA CYS A 31 3.89 2.22 -8.29
C CYS A 31 5.38 2.18 -7.93
N TYR A 32 5.93 1.00 -7.62
CA TYR A 32 7.31 0.84 -7.15
C TYR A 32 8.09 -0.09 -8.07
N THR A 33 9.38 0.17 -8.32
CA THR A 33 10.28 -0.74 -9.09
C THR A 33 11.06 -1.71 -8.21
N ASP A 34 10.83 -1.66 -6.90
CA ASP A 34 11.44 -2.54 -5.93
C ASP A 34 10.34 -3.25 -5.14
N SER A 35 10.60 -4.50 -4.81
CA SER A 35 9.70 -5.35 -4.04
C SER A 35 10.30 -5.77 -2.70
N ALA A 36 11.30 -5.04 -2.19
CA ALA A 36 11.90 -5.37 -0.91
C ALA A 36 10.81 -5.37 0.17
N ASN A 37 10.89 -6.37 1.04
CA ASN A 37 9.90 -6.66 2.10
C ASN A 37 8.57 -7.26 1.62
N PHE A 38 8.44 -7.60 0.33
CA PHE A 38 7.32 -8.37 -0.18
C PHE A 38 7.70 -9.81 -0.50
N GLN A 39 6.85 -10.75 -0.10
CA GLN A 39 6.98 -12.17 -0.43
C GLN A 39 5.97 -12.54 -1.52
N ASN A 40 6.47 -13.10 -2.63
CA ASN A 40 5.65 -13.62 -3.71
C ASN A 40 4.78 -14.79 -3.19
N LYS A 41 3.47 -14.75 -3.49
CA LYS A 41 2.49 -15.78 -3.19
C LYS A 41 2.10 -16.62 -4.42
N GLY A 42 2.74 -16.34 -5.55
CA GLY A 42 2.55 -17.00 -6.83
C GLY A 42 1.60 -16.24 -7.76
N SER A 43 1.49 -16.77 -8.97
CA SER A 43 0.58 -16.28 -10.00
C SER A 43 -0.80 -16.91 -9.88
N TYR A 44 -1.84 -16.18 -10.28
CA TYR A 44 -3.21 -16.68 -10.34
C TYR A 44 -3.92 -16.23 -11.62
N THR A 45 -4.65 -17.14 -12.26
CA THR A 45 -5.36 -16.87 -13.52
C THR A 45 -6.45 -15.82 -13.37
N TYR A 46 -7.05 -15.70 -12.18
CA TYR A 46 -8.08 -14.70 -11.88
C TYR A 46 -7.54 -13.65 -10.89
N GLN A 47 -6.32 -13.18 -11.12
CA GLN A 47 -5.68 -12.21 -10.25
C GLN A 47 -6.46 -10.90 -10.22
N SER A 48 -6.65 -10.36 -9.03
CA SER A 48 -7.29 -9.05 -8.79
C SER A 48 -6.78 -8.45 -7.48
N PRO A 49 -6.91 -7.13 -7.27
CA PRO A 49 -6.60 -6.51 -5.99
C PRO A 49 -7.40 -7.16 -4.85
N GLY A 50 -8.68 -7.44 -5.08
CA GLY A 50 -9.55 -8.08 -4.08
C GLY A 50 -9.12 -9.50 -3.70
N TYR A 51 -8.62 -10.30 -4.65
CA TYR A 51 -8.07 -11.62 -4.35
C TYR A 51 -6.76 -11.52 -3.56
N CYS A 52 -5.83 -10.68 -4.02
CA CYS A 52 -4.54 -10.52 -3.36
C CYS A 52 -4.69 -9.94 -1.94
N ALA A 53 -5.65 -9.02 -1.73
CA ALA A 53 -5.98 -8.48 -0.42
C ALA A 53 -6.41 -9.57 0.56
N LYS A 54 -7.24 -10.51 0.11
CA LYS A 54 -7.66 -11.66 0.94
C LYS A 54 -6.48 -12.57 1.27
N LEU A 55 -5.57 -12.80 0.34
CA LEU A 55 -4.37 -13.60 0.58
C LEU A 55 -3.45 -12.93 1.61
N CYS A 56 -3.17 -11.63 1.44
CA CYS A 56 -2.29 -10.89 2.34
C CYS A 56 -2.92 -10.63 3.71
N GLY A 57 -4.25 -10.50 3.78
CA GLY A 57 -4.99 -10.48 5.04
C GLY A 57 -4.82 -11.79 5.83
N LYS A 58 -4.87 -12.95 5.17
CA LYS A 58 -4.56 -14.25 5.80
C LYS A 58 -3.10 -14.35 6.24
N ALA A 59 -2.19 -13.73 5.50
CA ALA A 59 -0.77 -13.63 5.85
C ALA A 59 -0.49 -12.59 6.95
N LYS A 60 -1.50 -11.83 7.39
CA LYS A 60 -1.40 -10.77 8.40
C LYS A 60 -0.37 -9.69 8.06
N THR A 61 -0.30 -9.30 6.79
CA THR A 61 0.59 -8.25 6.31
C THR A 61 -0.19 -6.98 5.92
N PRO A 62 0.24 -5.78 6.33
CA PRO A 62 -0.45 -4.52 6.05
C PRO A 62 -0.47 -4.09 4.60
N TYR A 63 0.48 -4.56 3.79
CA TYR A 63 0.60 -4.19 2.38
C TYR A 63 0.50 -5.40 1.47
N MET A 64 0.00 -5.14 0.26
CA MET A 64 0.07 -6.07 -0.86
C MET A 64 0.65 -5.37 -2.08
N ALA A 65 1.20 -6.17 -2.99
CA ALA A 65 1.70 -5.72 -4.26
C ALA A 65 1.22 -6.66 -5.39
N LEU A 66 0.93 -6.08 -6.55
CA LEU A 66 0.49 -6.79 -7.74
C LEU A 66 1.57 -6.61 -8.82
N HIS A 67 1.93 -7.71 -9.48
CA HIS A 67 2.99 -7.72 -10.49
C HIS A 67 2.59 -8.51 -11.73
N ASP A 68 3.04 -8.04 -12.88
CA ASP A 68 2.89 -8.68 -14.19
C ASP A 68 1.47 -9.19 -14.51
N GLY A 69 0.44 -8.47 -14.04
CA GLY A 69 -0.96 -8.81 -14.28
C GLY A 69 -1.50 -10.04 -13.52
N THR A 70 -0.64 -10.91 -13.00
CA THR A 70 -1.03 -12.24 -12.51
C THR A 70 -0.49 -12.56 -11.12
N GLU A 71 0.55 -11.89 -10.64
CA GLU A 71 1.19 -12.24 -9.37
C GLU A 71 0.65 -11.45 -8.19
N CYS A 72 0.64 -12.11 -7.04
CA CYS A 72 0.31 -11.53 -5.74
C CYS A 72 1.52 -11.55 -4.82
N TRP A 73 1.76 -10.43 -4.15
CA TRP A 73 2.87 -10.25 -3.24
C TRP A 73 2.35 -9.65 -1.93
N CYS A 74 2.85 -10.11 -0.78
CA CYS A 74 2.43 -9.64 0.54
C CYS A 74 3.62 -9.11 1.32
N GLY A 75 3.51 -7.94 1.93
CA GLY A 75 4.64 -7.26 2.57
C GLY A 75 4.31 -6.50 3.84
N THR A 76 5.30 -6.38 4.72
CA THR A 76 5.15 -5.74 6.04
C THR A 76 5.42 -4.25 6.03
N SER A 77 6.10 -3.74 5.02
CA SER A 77 6.45 -2.33 4.86
C SER A 77 6.43 -1.94 3.38
N LEU A 78 6.31 -0.63 3.13
CA LEU A 78 6.48 -0.10 1.79
C LEU A 78 7.94 -0.23 1.31
N PRO A 79 8.18 -0.32 0.00
CA PRO A 79 9.53 -0.23 -0.57
C PRO A 79 10.13 1.16 -0.34
N ASP A 80 11.43 1.29 -0.60
CA ASP A 80 12.10 2.58 -0.46
C ASP A 80 11.49 3.64 -1.39
N LYS A 81 11.38 4.89 -0.91
CA LYS A 81 10.78 5.99 -1.69
C LYS A 81 11.52 6.29 -2.98
N SER A 82 12.82 5.98 -3.08
CA SER A 82 13.60 6.14 -4.31
C SER A 82 13.14 5.21 -5.45
N SER A 83 12.43 4.13 -5.12
CA SER A 83 11.86 3.20 -6.10
C SER A 83 10.46 3.58 -6.57
N LEU A 84 9.85 4.64 -6.01
CA LEU A 84 8.55 5.14 -6.43
C LEU A 84 8.63 5.72 -7.85
N GLN A 85 7.66 5.39 -8.69
CA GLN A 85 7.56 5.81 -10.09
C GLN A 85 6.18 6.39 -10.42
N SER A 86 6.01 6.92 -11.63
CA SER A 86 4.69 7.26 -12.18
C SER A 86 3.79 6.02 -12.24
N ASP A 87 2.50 6.19 -11.97
CA ASP A 87 1.50 5.12 -12.03
C ASP A 87 1.40 4.48 -13.44
N ASP A 88 1.80 5.20 -14.49
CA ASP A 88 1.86 4.67 -15.87
C ASP A 88 2.83 3.48 -16.00
N LYS A 89 3.81 3.37 -15.10
CA LYS A 89 4.73 2.22 -15.04
C LYS A 89 4.07 0.96 -14.48
N CYS A 90 2.87 1.10 -13.91
CA CYS A 90 2.08 0.03 -13.35
C CYS A 90 0.72 -0.08 -14.07
N ASN A 91 0.70 -0.05 -15.40
CA ASN A 91 -0.53 -0.01 -16.18
C ASN A 91 -0.98 -1.37 -16.78
N THR A 92 -0.36 -2.48 -16.39
CA THR A 92 -0.80 -3.81 -16.82
C THR A 92 -2.14 -4.15 -16.16
N SER A 93 -3.14 -4.49 -16.97
CA SER A 93 -4.45 -4.93 -16.47
C SER A 93 -4.35 -6.25 -15.72
N CYS A 94 -5.12 -6.39 -14.64
CA CYS A 94 -5.19 -7.65 -13.90
C CYS A 94 -5.90 -8.75 -14.72
N SER A 95 -5.40 -9.98 -14.64
CA SER A 95 -5.95 -11.12 -15.40
C SER A 95 -7.39 -11.49 -15.03
N GLY A 96 -7.78 -11.30 -13.78
CA GLY A 96 -9.13 -11.57 -13.27
C GLY A 96 -10.06 -10.37 -13.20
N TRP A 97 -9.53 -9.14 -13.31
CA TRP A 97 -10.32 -7.90 -13.27
C TRP A 97 -9.63 -6.78 -14.08
N PRO A 98 -9.88 -6.69 -15.40
CA PRO A 98 -9.05 -5.89 -16.32
C PRO A 98 -9.16 -4.37 -16.12
N ASP A 99 -10.18 -3.90 -15.40
CA ASP A 99 -10.34 -2.48 -15.04
C ASP A 99 -9.32 -2.04 -13.97
N ASP A 100 -8.80 -2.99 -13.19
CA ASP A 100 -7.78 -2.72 -12.17
C ASP A 100 -6.37 -2.91 -12.74
N LYS A 101 -5.41 -2.26 -12.07
CA LYS A 101 -3.99 -2.29 -12.43
C LYS A 101 -3.17 -3.19 -11.53
N CYS A 102 -2.41 -4.08 -12.16
CA CYS A 102 -1.62 -5.14 -11.55
C CYS A 102 -0.13 -5.03 -11.91
N GLY A 103 0.44 -3.83 -11.76
CA GLY A 103 1.86 -3.57 -11.97
C GLY A 103 2.28 -3.58 -13.43
N SER A 104 3.48 -4.09 -13.68
CA SER A 104 4.07 -4.37 -15.00
C SER A 104 5.19 -5.41 -14.84
N ASP A 105 5.93 -5.73 -15.90
CA ASP A 105 7.08 -6.65 -15.85
C ASP A 105 8.31 -6.07 -15.11
N LYS A 106 8.25 -4.80 -14.70
CA LYS A 106 9.33 -4.08 -14.02
C LYS A 106 8.87 -3.27 -12.80
N ALA A 107 7.58 -3.25 -12.50
CA ALA A 107 7.04 -2.48 -11.40
C ALA A 107 5.84 -3.19 -10.72
N TRP A 108 5.61 -2.81 -9.48
CA TRP A 108 4.59 -3.35 -8.59
C TRP A 108 3.58 -2.26 -8.25
N SER A 109 2.30 -2.54 -8.48
CA SER A 109 1.22 -1.72 -7.90
C SER A 109 1.07 -2.09 -6.44
N VAL A 110 1.44 -1.20 -5.52
CA VAL A 110 1.39 -1.42 -4.07
C VAL A 110 0.11 -0.84 -3.49
N TYR A 111 -0.55 -1.59 -2.61
CA TYR A 111 -1.78 -1.22 -1.93
C TYR A 111 -1.67 -1.46 -0.43
N GLN A 112 -2.35 -0.64 0.35
CA GLN A 112 -2.52 -0.82 1.79
C GLN A 112 -3.84 -1.54 2.07
N LEU A 113 -3.80 -2.52 2.96
CA LEU A 113 -4.98 -3.27 3.37
C LEU A 113 -5.81 -2.48 4.40
N PRO A 114 -7.14 -2.48 4.28
CA PRO A 114 -8.03 -1.64 5.08
C PRO A 114 -8.00 -1.94 6.57
N ALA A 115 -7.81 -3.20 6.98
CA ALA A 115 -7.60 -3.60 8.37
C ALA A 115 -6.45 -2.85 9.08
N TYR A 116 -5.52 -2.27 8.30
CA TYR A 116 -4.36 -1.53 8.79
C TYR A 116 -4.43 -0.02 8.51
N THR A 117 -5.57 0.45 7.99
CA THR A 117 -5.85 1.89 7.80
C THR A 117 -6.69 2.46 8.94
N LYS A 118 -7.31 1.60 9.77
CA LYS A 118 -8.23 1.98 10.84
C LYS A 118 -7.54 2.40 12.14
N GLU A 119 -6.30 1.94 12.40
CA GLU A 119 -5.53 2.33 13.58
C GLU A 119 -5.05 3.79 13.57
N ALA A 120 -5.15 4.52 12.46
CA ALA A 120 -4.82 5.94 12.39
C ALA A 120 -6.03 6.89 12.49
N SER A 121 -7.25 6.39 12.72
CA SER A 121 -8.45 7.26 12.80
C SER A 121 -9.53 6.81 13.78
N GLU A 122 -9.21 5.95 14.75
CA GLU A 122 -10.15 5.60 15.83
C GLU A 122 -9.52 5.81 17.22
N THR A 123 -9.12 7.07 17.48
CA THR A 123 -8.93 7.60 18.84
C THR A 123 -9.75 8.87 18.97
N GLU A 124 -11.08 8.76 19.00
CA GLU A 124 -11.95 9.74 19.69
C GLU A 124 -13.41 9.26 19.68
N SER A 125 -13.73 8.34 20.58
CA SER A 125 -15.04 8.26 21.23
C SER A 125 -14.92 7.39 22.48
N ALA A 126 -14.05 7.81 23.40
CA ALA A 126 -14.11 7.38 24.79
C ALA A 126 -14.49 8.61 25.63
N SER A 127 -15.80 8.74 25.83
CA SER A 127 -16.51 9.44 26.91
C SER A 127 -15.69 10.43 27.77
N ILE A 128 -16.01 11.71 27.58
CA ILE A 128 -15.70 12.83 28.47
C ILE A 128 -16.12 12.47 29.90
N SER A 129 -15.15 12.34 30.80
CA SER A 129 -15.37 12.39 32.25
C SER A 129 -14.45 13.46 32.83
N ILE A 130 -15.09 14.55 33.24
CA ILE A 130 -14.49 15.80 33.70
C ILE A 130 -14.15 15.61 35.17
N SER A 131 -12.91 15.91 35.57
CA SER A 131 -12.58 16.23 36.97
C SER A 131 -11.37 17.17 36.99
N LEU A 132 -11.66 18.43 37.27
CA LEU A 132 -10.72 19.52 37.55
C LEU A 132 -10.04 19.33 38.92
N ALA A 133 -8.74 19.56 39.00
CA ALA A 133 -8.03 20.44 39.96
C ALA A 133 -6.51 20.11 39.89
N SER A 134 -5.65 20.96 39.32
CA SER A 134 -5.07 22.21 39.85
C SER A 134 -3.96 22.00 40.90
N ALA A 135 -2.69 22.17 40.51
CA ALA A 135 -1.66 22.88 41.28
C ALA A 135 -0.36 23.06 40.46
N THR A 136 0.21 24.26 40.58
CA THR A 136 1.33 24.89 39.86
C THR A 136 2.72 24.56 40.48
N PRO A 137 3.78 25.37 40.29
CA PRO A 137 4.85 25.23 39.30
C PRO A 137 6.23 24.96 39.93
N GLY A 138 7.20 24.49 39.14
CA GLY A 138 8.59 24.31 39.61
C GLY A 138 9.59 24.48 38.48
N SER A 139 10.19 25.66 38.43
CA SER A 139 11.16 26.10 37.44
C SER A 139 12.55 25.49 37.60
N ASN A 140 13.25 25.47 36.47
CA ASN A 140 14.60 26.01 36.26
C ASN A 140 15.84 25.11 36.27
N SER A 141 16.73 25.50 35.34
CA SER A 141 18.21 25.42 35.37
C SER A 141 18.83 24.12 34.83
N THR A 142 19.88 24.08 34.00
CA THR A 142 20.73 25.07 33.32
C THR A 142 21.57 24.30 32.28
N ALA A 143 21.98 25.01 31.22
CA ALA A 143 23.13 24.84 30.30
C ALA A 143 24.31 23.93 30.80
N SER A 144 25.22 23.37 30.00
CA SER A 144 25.72 23.66 28.65
C SER A 144 26.82 22.64 28.31
N ALA A 145 27.21 22.61 27.02
CA ALA A 145 28.55 22.29 26.49
C ALA A 145 28.99 20.80 26.53
N THR A 146 29.69 20.20 25.56
CA THR A 146 30.66 20.78 24.60
C THR A 146 31.00 19.73 23.51
N LYS A 147 31.33 20.24 22.31
CA LYS A 147 32.45 19.83 21.42
C LYS A 147 32.54 18.39 20.87
N SER A 148 32.36 18.29 19.56
CA SER A 148 33.31 17.73 18.56
C SER A 148 32.57 17.75 17.22
N GLY A 149 33.10 18.13 16.08
CA GLY A 149 34.47 18.25 15.59
C GLY A 149 34.32 18.09 14.08
N SER A 150 34.82 19.06 13.32
CA SER A 150 34.65 19.29 11.88
C SER A 150 35.03 18.09 11.01
N VAL A 151 34.42 17.98 9.82
CA VAL A 151 35.14 17.99 8.52
C VAL A 151 34.16 18.21 7.36
N SER A 152 34.36 19.34 6.66
CA SER A 152 33.86 19.58 5.31
C SER A 152 34.72 18.80 4.31
N GLN A 153 34.11 18.34 3.21
CA GLN A 153 34.75 18.30 1.89
C GLN A 153 33.68 18.10 0.80
N SER A 154 33.71 19.01 -0.15
CA SER A 154 32.83 19.14 -1.30
C SER A 154 33.54 18.68 -2.58
N ALA A 155 32.76 18.44 -3.64
CA ALA A 155 33.13 18.48 -5.08
C ALA A 155 34.03 17.34 -5.63
N SER A 156 33.95 16.83 -6.87
CA SER A 156 33.07 16.99 -8.03
C SER A 156 33.43 15.91 -9.10
N SER A 157 32.43 15.50 -9.90
CA SER A 157 32.41 15.10 -11.34
C SER A 157 33.63 14.51 -12.10
N ALA A 158 33.40 13.36 -12.76
CA ALA A 158 33.78 12.95 -14.14
C ALA A 158 33.21 11.52 -14.35
N GLY A 159 32.70 10.98 -15.46
CA GLY A 159 32.80 11.28 -16.89
C GLY A 159 32.95 9.93 -17.64
N ALA A 160 32.21 9.73 -18.74
CA ALA A 160 32.39 8.74 -19.82
C ALA A 160 31.76 7.32 -19.75
N THR A 161 30.65 7.19 -20.50
CA THR A 161 30.34 6.19 -21.57
C THR A 161 30.89 4.76 -21.54
N PRO A 162 30.04 3.75 -21.81
CA PRO A 162 30.42 2.55 -22.57
C PRO A 162 29.78 2.51 -23.96
N THR A 163 30.61 2.50 -25.00
CA THR A 163 30.25 2.23 -26.40
C THR A 163 30.49 0.77 -26.78
N THR A 164 29.44 0.17 -27.36
CA THR A 164 29.45 -0.64 -28.59
C THR A 164 30.05 -2.06 -28.61
N SER A 165 29.12 -3.02 -28.72
CA SER A 165 29.01 -4.14 -29.67
C SER A 165 30.23 -5.01 -30.03
N THR A 166 30.05 -6.33 -29.86
CA THR A 166 30.42 -7.31 -30.90
C THR A 166 29.41 -8.46 -30.91
N SER A 167 28.88 -8.73 -32.10
CA SER A 167 27.95 -9.81 -32.44
C SER A 167 28.70 -10.96 -33.11
N ALA A 168 28.36 -12.21 -32.80
CA ALA A 168 28.39 -13.38 -33.70
C ALA A 168 27.78 -14.58 -32.95
N ALA A 169 26.56 -15.04 -33.30
CA ALA A 169 26.31 -16.22 -34.14
C ALA A 169 27.06 -17.48 -33.65
N THR A 170 26.42 -18.61 -33.30
CA THR A 170 25.74 -19.50 -34.25
C THR A 170 24.90 -20.56 -33.51
N ARG A 171 23.77 -20.91 -34.14
CA ARG A 171 22.76 -21.92 -33.76
C ARG A 171 23.35 -23.32 -33.54
N ARG A 172 22.75 -24.13 -32.64
CA ARG A 172 22.38 -25.54 -32.92
C ARG A 172 21.19 -26.00 -32.05
N PHE A 173 20.02 -26.02 -32.69
CA PHE A 173 18.85 -26.80 -32.29
C PHE A 173 19.18 -28.29 -32.40
N LYS A 174 18.85 -29.07 -31.36
CA LYS A 174 18.86 -30.53 -31.36
C LYS A 174 17.48 -31.01 -30.86
N PRO A 175 16.58 -31.51 -31.72
CA PRO A 175 15.38 -32.18 -31.26
C PRO A 175 15.70 -33.63 -30.87
N PRO A 176 14.98 -34.22 -29.89
CA PRO A 176 15.13 -35.63 -29.55
C PRO A 176 14.38 -36.50 -30.59
N PHE A 177 15.07 -37.54 -31.05
CA PHE A 177 14.54 -38.59 -31.91
C PHE A 177 13.61 -39.49 -31.08
N PHE A 178 12.39 -39.72 -31.57
CA PHE A 178 11.54 -40.84 -31.19
C PHE A 178 11.87 -42.01 -32.10
N LEU A 179 12.35 -43.12 -31.53
CA LEU A 179 12.19 -44.49 -32.00
C LEU A 179 12.27 -45.41 -30.79
#